data_AF-A0A0L0MJU5-F1
#
_entry.id   AF-A0A0L0MJU5-F1
#
_cell.length_a   1.000
_cell.length_b   1.000
_cell.length_c   1.000
_cell.angle_alpha   90.00
_cell.angle_beta   90.00
_cell.angle_gamma   90.00
#
_symmetry.space_group_name_H-M   'P 1'
#
loop_
_entity.id
_entity.type
_entity.pdbx_description
1 polymer ?
#
loop_
_entity_poly.entity_id
_entity_poly.type
_entity_poly.pdbx_seq_one_letter_code
_entity_poly.pdbx_strand_id
1 'polypeptide(L)'
;MWEKYYMSAQKLTNNKQNIIQNVLFSFIFLLAALSFQWPETFRIGPIQINNLLTGLIIFLISYFLVFENFKKSSGFLLKLLFAVENICFLLIGLGVIFQSYIQNDNLRVYFDISYIIYYIVILHSMIELYIDYLNKQSNSLCLKFSFYLSLLCLVFFLLGKKYQATEQMTKLLAIVFAICFVIYFVRVILYFTNKKNKNTTLKI
;
A
#
# COMPACT_ATOMS: atom_id res chain seq x y z
N MET A 1 9.60 14.21 45.20
CA MET A 1 8.13 14.41 45.13
C MET A 1 7.70 15.06 43.80
N TRP A 2 8.40 16.09 43.31
CA TRP A 2 8.17 16.72 42.01
C TRP A 2 8.30 15.80 40.77
N GLU A 3 9.26 14.87 40.76
CA GLU A 3 9.43 13.91 39.64
C GLU A 3 8.22 12.99 39.41
N LYS A 4 7.52 12.61 40.49
CA LYS A 4 6.29 11.79 40.41
C LYS A 4 5.13 12.54 39.76
N TYR A 5 5.04 13.85 39.99
CA TYR A 5 4.03 14.72 39.36
C TYR A 5 4.38 15.02 37.89
N TYR A 6 5.66 15.21 37.58
CA TYR A 6 6.10 15.42 36.21
C TYR A 6 5.89 14.18 35.34
N MET A 7 6.27 12.99 35.85
CA MET A 7 6.05 11.70 35.19
C MET A 7 4.56 11.37 34.98
N SER A 8 3.69 11.75 35.92
CA SER A 8 2.25 11.52 35.79
C SER A 8 1.59 12.47 34.79
N ALA A 9 2.00 13.75 34.77
CA ALA A 9 1.55 14.73 33.78
C ALA A 9 1.99 14.34 32.36
N GLN A 10 3.26 13.94 32.19
CA GLN A 10 3.83 13.52 30.90
C GLN A 10 3.15 12.24 30.36
N LYS A 11 2.83 11.29 31.24
CA LYS A 11 2.06 10.09 30.88
C LYS A 11 0.62 10.42 30.47
N LEU A 12 0.01 11.44 31.08
CA LEU A 12 -1.34 11.90 30.75
C LEU A 12 -1.39 12.63 29.40
N THR A 13 -0.41 13.49 29.10
CA THR A 13 -0.26 14.16 27.80
C THR A 13 0.03 13.17 26.68
N ASN A 14 0.94 12.21 26.89
CA ASN A 14 1.21 11.15 25.92
C ASN A 14 -0.06 10.32 25.63
N ASN A 15 -0.84 10.01 26.66
CA ASN A 15 -2.07 9.24 26.46
C ASN A 15 -3.11 10.05 25.65
N LYS A 16 -3.28 11.36 25.95
CA LYS A 16 -4.15 12.27 25.18
C LYS A 16 -3.73 12.39 23.71
N GLN A 17 -2.44 12.59 23.44
CA GLN A 17 -1.91 12.67 22.08
C GLN A 17 -2.15 11.37 21.29
N ASN A 18 -1.94 10.22 21.92
CA ASN A 18 -2.19 8.92 21.29
C ASN A 18 -3.65 8.71 20.87
N ILE A 19 -4.62 9.28 21.59
CA ILE A 19 -6.05 9.16 21.22
C ILE A 19 -6.40 10.09 20.07
N ILE A 20 -5.91 11.33 20.10
CA ILE A 20 -6.13 12.28 18.99
C ILE A 20 -5.58 11.66 17.69
N GLN A 21 -4.40 11.04 17.74
CA GLN A 21 -3.85 10.28 16.61
C GLN A 21 -4.75 9.11 16.20
N ASN A 22 -5.24 8.29 17.14
CA ASN A 22 -6.13 7.18 16.81
C ASN A 22 -7.47 7.64 16.18
N VAL A 23 -8.03 8.76 16.63
CA VAL A 23 -9.24 9.37 16.04
C VAL A 23 -8.94 9.82 14.61
N LEU A 24 -7.82 10.52 14.41
CA LEU A 24 -7.40 11.01 13.11
C LEU A 24 -7.13 9.85 12.13
N PHE A 25 -6.43 8.81 12.56
CA PHE A 25 -6.19 7.61 11.75
C PHE A 25 -7.49 6.86 11.44
N SER A 26 -8.38 6.71 12.41
CA SER A 26 -9.69 6.10 12.19
C SER A 26 -10.44 6.86 11.09
N PHE A 27 -10.49 8.19 11.15
CA PHE A 27 -11.15 8.99 10.12
C PHE A 27 -10.47 8.87 8.74
N ILE A 28 -9.14 8.90 8.68
CA ILE A 28 -8.39 8.70 7.43
C ILE A 28 -8.67 7.32 6.83
N PHE A 29 -8.66 6.26 7.63
CA PHE A 29 -8.91 4.90 7.14
C PHE A 29 -10.35 4.71 6.67
N LEU A 30 -11.31 5.36 7.34
CA LEU A 30 -12.69 5.38 6.88
C LEU A 30 -12.79 6.06 5.51
N LEU A 31 -12.23 7.26 5.37
CA LEU A 31 -12.23 7.97 4.07
C LEU A 31 -11.53 7.18 2.97
N ALA A 32 -10.39 6.55 3.29
CA ALA A 32 -9.69 5.69 2.36
C ALA A 32 -10.59 4.52 1.90
N ALA A 33 -11.20 3.78 2.84
CA ALA A 33 -12.09 2.66 2.53
C ALA A 33 -13.27 3.10 1.64
N LEU A 34 -13.93 4.21 1.99
CA LEU A 34 -15.05 4.75 1.22
C LEU A 34 -14.60 5.23 -0.17
N SER A 35 -13.40 5.82 -0.29
CA SER A 35 -12.86 6.26 -1.58
C SER A 35 -12.60 5.09 -2.53
N PHE A 36 -12.17 3.94 -2.03
CA PHE A 36 -11.99 2.73 -2.84
C PHE A 36 -13.31 2.07 -3.22
N GLN A 37 -14.33 2.15 -2.35
CA GLN A 37 -15.66 1.59 -2.63
C GLN A 37 -16.47 2.45 -3.62
N TRP A 38 -16.36 3.78 -3.52
CA TRP A 38 -17.08 4.75 -4.35
C TRP A 38 -16.13 5.80 -4.98
N PRO A 39 -15.32 5.40 -5.97
CA PRO A 39 -14.25 6.23 -6.52
C PRO A 39 -14.72 7.49 -7.25
N GLU A 40 -15.98 7.50 -7.72
CA GLU A 40 -16.59 8.66 -8.38
C GLU A 40 -16.97 9.77 -7.39
N THR A 41 -17.31 9.41 -6.16
CA THR A 41 -17.80 10.35 -5.13
C THR A 41 -16.66 11.12 -4.47
N PHE A 42 -15.49 10.48 -4.32
CA PHE A 42 -14.34 11.03 -3.61
C PHE A 42 -13.31 11.63 -4.58
N ARG A 43 -13.58 12.85 -5.05
CA ARG A 43 -12.76 13.58 -6.03
C ARG A 43 -12.41 14.98 -5.54
N ILE A 44 -11.19 15.44 -5.87
CA ILE A 44 -10.71 16.81 -5.67
C ILE A 44 -10.39 17.38 -7.05
N GLY A 45 -11.32 18.16 -7.60
CA GLY A 45 -11.26 18.58 -9.00
C GLY A 45 -11.26 17.34 -9.93
N PRO A 46 -10.32 17.21 -10.88
CA PRO A 46 -10.25 16.03 -11.74
C PRO A 46 -9.62 14.81 -11.02
N ILE A 47 -8.91 15.01 -9.91
CA ILE A 47 -8.16 13.93 -9.25
C ILE A 47 -9.12 13.07 -8.41
N GLN A 48 -9.11 11.76 -8.65
CA GLN A 48 -9.81 10.81 -7.79
C GLN A 48 -8.92 10.40 -6.62
N ILE A 49 -9.48 10.41 -5.40
CA ILE A 49 -8.72 10.08 -4.18
C ILE A 49 -8.24 8.62 -4.20
N ASN A 50 -9.04 7.70 -4.73
CA ASN A 50 -8.64 6.30 -4.90
C ASN A 50 -7.40 6.14 -5.81
N ASN A 51 -7.32 6.91 -6.90
CA ASN A 51 -6.18 6.88 -7.81
C ASN A 51 -4.93 7.42 -7.11
N LEU A 52 -5.06 8.51 -6.36
CA LEU A 52 -3.98 9.04 -5.52
C LEU A 52 -3.45 7.98 -4.54
N LEU A 53 -4.36 7.35 -3.77
CA LEU A 53 -4.01 6.31 -2.81
C LEU A 53 -3.37 5.09 -3.49
N THR A 54 -3.90 4.67 -4.65
CA THR A 54 -3.36 3.56 -5.43
C THR A 54 -1.94 3.85 -5.90
N GLY A 55 -1.67 5.05 -6.43
CA GLY A 55 -0.32 5.46 -6.81
C GLY A 55 0.65 5.47 -5.63
N LEU A 56 0.22 5.97 -4.47
CA LEU A 56 1.02 5.93 -3.24
C LEU A 56 1.32 4.49 -2.79
N ILE A 57 0.35 3.58 -2.89
CA ILE A 57 0.55 2.15 -2.59
C ILE A 57 1.56 1.55 -3.56
N ILE A 58 1.51 1.88 -4.86
CA ILE A 58 2.50 1.42 -5.85
C ILE A 58 3.90 1.92 -5.48
N PHE A 59 4.05 3.17 -5.04
CA PHE A 59 5.34 3.68 -4.58
C PHE A 59 5.84 2.95 -3.33
N LEU A 60 4.95 2.61 -2.38
CA LEU A 60 5.31 1.79 -1.22
C LEU A 60 5.76 0.38 -1.63
N ILE A 61 5.03 -0.26 -2.55
CA ILE A 61 5.40 -1.57 -3.11
C ILE A 61 6.78 -1.49 -3.79
N SER A 62 7.03 -0.46 -4.60
CA SER A 62 8.31 -0.23 -5.25
C SER A 62 9.45 -0.07 -4.25
N TYR A 63 9.21 0.66 -3.16
CA TYR A 63 10.20 0.82 -2.09
C TYR A 63 10.56 -0.53 -1.45
N PHE A 64 9.57 -1.32 -1.05
CA PHE A 64 9.82 -2.58 -0.34
C PHE A 64 10.37 -3.69 -1.25
N LEU A 65 9.83 -3.83 -2.46
CA LEU A 65 10.23 -4.91 -3.38
C LEU A 65 11.52 -4.59 -4.12
N VAL A 66 11.70 -3.36 -4.58
CA VAL A 66 12.75 -3.01 -5.54
C VAL A 66 13.88 -2.27 -4.86
N PHE A 67 13.58 -1.21 -4.10
CA PHE A 67 14.60 -0.33 -3.56
C PHE A 67 15.42 -0.97 -2.43
N GLU A 68 14.81 -1.81 -1.60
CA GLU A 68 15.56 -2.59 -0.61
C GLU A 68 16.55 -3.56 -1.28
N ASN A 69 16.13 -4.25 -2.33
CA ASN A 69 16.97 -5.21 -3.05
C ASN A 69 18.07 -4.49 -3.85
N PHE A 70 17.77 -3.33 -4.42
CA PHE A 70 18.75 -2.44 -5.03
C PHE A 70 19.89 -2.09 -4.05
N LYS A 71 19.56 -1.70 -2.81
CA LYS A 71 20.57 -1.36 -1.78
C LYS A 71 21.45 -2.54 -1.40
N LYS A 72 20.87 -3.75 -1.31
CA LYS A 72 21.59 -4.97 -0.90
C LYS A 72 22.46 -5.54 -2.01
N SER A 73 22.13 -5.28 -3.28
CA SER A 73 22.86 -5.81 -4.44
C SER A 73 24.26 -5.18 -4.58
N SER A 74 25.26 -5.99 -4.93
CA SER A 74 26.65 -5.54 -5.12
C SER A 74 27.04 -5.36 -6.60
N GLY A 75 26.41 -6.10 -7.53
CA GLY A 75 26.73 -6.08 -8.95
C GLY A 75 26.11 -4.92 -9.73
N PHE A 76 26.87 -4.31 -10.65
CA PHE A 76 26.39 -3.21 -11.51
C PHE A 76 25.14 -3.59 -12.31
N LEU A 77 25.15 -4.77 -12.94
CA LEU A 77 24.05 -5.23 -13.78
C LEU A 77 22.77 -5.49 -12.97
N LEU A 78 22.90 -6.04 -11.76
CA LEU A 78 21.79 -6.23 -10.82
C LEU A 78 21.19 -4.89 -10.37
N LYS A 79 22.06 -3.93 -10.02
CA LYS A 79 21.64 -2.56 -9.68
C LYS A 79 20.89 -1.90 -10.83
N LEU A 80 21.37 -2.06 -12.06
CA LEU A 80 20.71 -1.49 -13.24
C LEU A 80 19.30 -2.06 -13.43
N LEU A 81 19.11 -3.37 -13.27
CA LEU A 81 17.80 -4.01 -13.39
C LEU A 81 16.80 -3.47 -12.37
N PHE A 82 17.18 -3.44 -11.08
CA PHE A 82 16.32 -2.86 -10.05
C PHE A 82 16.10 -1.36 -10.25
N ALA A 83 17.06 -0.61 -10.80
CA ALA A 83 16.85 0.80 -11.13
C ALA A 83 15.80 0.98 -12.24
N VAL A 84 15.88 0.17 -13.30
CA VAL A 84 14.89 0.17 -14.40
C VAL A 84 13.50 -0.21 -13.85
N GLU A 85 13.42 -1.25 -13.03
CA GLU A 85 12.16 -1.65 -12.38
C GLU A 85 11.54 -0.53 -11.57
N ASN A 86 12.35 0.14 -10.74
CA ASN A 86 11.88 1.23 -9.90
C ASN A 86 11.38 2.41 -10.73
N ILE A 87 12.09 2.76 -11.82
CA ILE A 87 11.65 3.79 -12.77
C ILE A 87 10.30 3.39 -13.38
N CYS A 88 10.14 2.15 -13.82
CA CYS A 88 8.87 1.66 -14.35
C CYS A 88 7.74 1.78 -13.33
N PHE A 89 7.95 1.37 -12.07
CA PHE A 89 6.93 1.47 -11.03
C PHE A 89 6.61 2.93 -10.66
N LEU A 90 7.61 3.82 -10.68
CA LEU A 90 7.41 5.25 -10.51
C LEU A 90 6.54 5.82 -11.63
N LEU A 91 6.82 5.47 -12.89
CA LEU A 91 6.02 5.90 -14.04
C LEU A 91 4.58 5.36 -13.98
N ILE A 92 4.41 4.08 -13.60
CA ILE A 92 3.08 3.48 -13.41
C ILE A 92 2.32 4.23 -12.30
N GLY A 93 2.95 4.45 -11.14
CA GLY A 93 2.32 5.15 -10.02
C GLY A 93 1.94 6.60 -10.36
N LEU A 94 2.81 7.33 -11.06
CA LEU A 94 2.50 8.67 -11.56
C LEU A 94 1.38 8.66 -12.60
N GLY A 95 1.39 7.68 -13.51
CA GLY A 95 0.35 7.48 -14.52
C GLY A 95 -1.02 7.28 -13.89
N VAL A 96 -1.11 6.51 -12.80
CA VAL A 96 -2.35 6.33 -12.02
C VAL A 96 -2.81 7.65 -11.39
N ILE A 97 -1.91 8.37 -10.71
CA ILE A 97 -2.24 9.61 -10.00
C ILE A 97 -2.77 10.68 -10.96
N PHE A 98 -2.10 10.83 -12.11
CA PHE A 98 -2.41 11.87 -13.09
C PHE A 98 -3.32 11.40 -14.24
N GLN A 99 -3.90 10.20 -14.14
CA GLN A 99 -4.74 9.62 -15.20
C GLN A 99 -5.85 10.58 -15.65
N SER A 100 -6.48 11.29 -14.70
CA SER A 100 -7.56 12.24 -14.97
C SER A 100 -7.15 13.44 -15.83
N TYR A 101 -5.85 13.74 -15.93
CA TYR A 101 -5.32 14.84 -16.75
C TYR A 101 -4.96 14.39 -18.17
N ILE A 102 -5.01 13.09 -18.46
CA ILE A 102 -4.71 12.55 -19.79
C ILE A 102 -5.94 12.77 -20.68
N GLN A 103 -5.86 13.81 -21.51
CA GLN A 103 -6.94 14.20 -22.44
C GLN A 103 -6.93 13.40 -23.75
N ASN A 104 -5.79 12.83 -24.12
CA ASN A 104 -5.67 12.05 -25.35
C ASN A 104 -6.22 10.63 -25.13
N ASP A 105 -7.31 10.29 -25.80
CA ASP A 105 -7.99 8.99 -25.66
C ASP A 105 -7.07 7.80 -25.96
N ASN A 106 -6.14 7.93 -26.93
CA ASN A 106 -5.19 6.87 -27.25
C ASN A 106 -4.22 6.63 -26.08
N LEU A 107 -3.70 7.70 -25.47
CA LEU A 107 -2.85 7.59 -24.29
C LEU A 107 -3.64 7.05 -23.10
N ARG A 108 -4.91 7.46 -22.94
CA ARG A 108 -5.78 6.99 -21.87
C ARG A 108 -5.98 5.47 -21.91
N VAL A 109 -6.00 4.84 -23.08
CA VAL A 109 -6.06 3.37 -23.22
C VAL A 109 -4.78 2.70 -22.72
N TYR A 110 -3.60 3.27 -22.98
CA TYR A 110 -2.34 2.73 -22.46
C TYR A 110 -2.20 2.91 -20.94
N PHE A 111 -2.81 3.96 -20.41
CA PHE A 111 -2.95 4.20 -18.97
C PHE A 111 -4.27 3.68 -18.41
N ASP A 112 -4.96 2.76 -19.11
CA ASP A 112 -6.14 2.11 -18.57
C ASP A 112 -5.71 1.16 -17.45
N ILE A 113 -5.98 1.62 -16.23
CA ILE A 113 -5.52 1.06 -14.96
C ILE A 113 -6.03 -0.38 -14.74
N SER A 114 -7.00 -0.82 -15.54
CA SER A 114 -7.64 -2.14 -15.46
C SER A 114 -6.67 -3.32 -15.37
N TYR A 115 -5.45 -3.16 -15.89
CA TYR A 115 -4.42 -4.22 -15.95
C TYR A 115 -3.08 -3.84 -15.29
N ILE A 116 -3.02 -2.74 -14.53
CA ILE A 116 -1.76 -2.25 -13.92
C ILE A 116 -1.08 -3.29 -13.03
N ILE A 117 -1.86 -4.06 -12.28
CA ILE A 117 -1.32 -5.12 -11.41
C ILE A 117 -0.58 -6.16 -12.22
N TYR A 118 -1.10 -6.52 -13.39
CA TYR A 118 -0.43 -7.49 -14.25
C TYR A 118 0.91 -6.96 -14.73
N TYR A 119 0.99 -5.69 -15.13
CA TYR A 119 2.26 -5.10 -15.55
C TYR A 119 3.29 -5.07 -14.43
N ILE A 120 2.87 -4.70 -13.21
CA ILE A 120 3.74 -4.71 -12.02
C ILE A 120 4.26 -6.12 -11.76
N VAL A 121 3.38 -7.12 -11.72
CA VAL A 121 3.76 -8.51 -11.40
C VAL A 121 4.59 -9.14 -12.50
N ILE A 122 4.26 -8.90 -13.78
CA ILE A 122 5.06 -9.39 -14.92
C ILE A 122 6.46 -8.84 -14.84
N LEU A 123 6.61 -7.52 -14.71
CA LEU A 123 7.91 -6.87 -14.69
C LEU A 123 8.76 -7.38 -13.52
N HIS A 124 8.17 -7.41 -12.31
CA HIS A 124 8.85 -7.91 -11.12
C HIS A 124 9.28 -9.36 -11.28
N SER A 125 8.37 -10.23 -11.75
CA SER A 125 8.65 -11.66 -11.89
C SER A 125 9.74 -11.92 -12.94
N MET A 126 9.74 -11.17 -14.05
CA MET A 126 10.79 -11.28 -15.07
C MET A 126 12.17 -10.91 -14.52
N ILE A 127 12.24 -9.86 -13.71
CA ILE A 127 13.50 -9.41 -13.12
C ILE A 127 13.99 -10.41 -12.07
N GLU A 128 13.12 -10.87 -11.17
CA GLU A 128 13.47 -11.89 -10.17
C GLU A 128 13.93 -13.21 -10.79
N LEU A 129 13.25 -13.69 -11.85
CA LEU A 129 13.67 -14.88 -12.60
C LEU A 129 15.06 -14.70 -13.23
N TYR A 130 15.33 -13.52 -13.79
CA TYR A 130 16.63 -13.23 -14.40
C TYR A 130 17.75 -13.13 -13.34
N ILE A 131 17.47 -12.55 -12.19
CA ILE A 131 18.40 -12.47 -11.05
C ILE A 131 18.71 -13.88 -10.53
N ASP A 132 17.68 -14.70 -10.33
CA ASP A 132 17.85 -16.08 -9.88
C ASP A 132 18.69 -16.89 -10.90
N TYR A 133 18.46 -16.69 -12.21
CA TYR A 133 19.29 -17.29 -13.26
C TYR A 133 20.78 -16.89 -13.15
N LEU A 134 21.07 -15.61 -12.89
CA LEU A 134 22.45 -15.11 -12.77
C LEU A 134 23.16 -15.64 -11.51
N ASN A 135 22.44 -15.86 -10.41
CA ASN A 135 23.03 -16.18 -9.12
C ASN A 135 23.48 -17.66 -8.94
N LYS A 136 23.27 -18.55 -9.93
CA LYS A 136 23.82 -19.94 -10.01
C LYS A 136 23.97 -20.69 -8.67
N GLN A 137 22.98 -20.66 -7.77
CA GLN A 137 23.10 -21.26 -6.42
C GLN A 137 22.45 -22.65 -6.30
N SER A 138 23.26 -23.67 -6.04
CA SER A 138 23.03 -25.08 -6.37
C SER A 138 21.98 -25.89 -5.57
N ASN A 139 20.94 -25.32 -4.93
CA ASN A 139 19.79 -26.13 -4.44
C ASN A 139 18.54 -25.35 -4.00
N SER A 140 18.66 -24.09 -3.55
CA SER A 140 17.49 -23.24 -3.26
C SER A 140 16.82 -22.67 -4.52
N LEU A 141 17.51 -22.78 -5.66
CA LEU A 141 17.08 -22.32 -6.99
C LEU A 141 15.71 -22.86 -7.42
N CYS A 142 15.21 -23.97 -6.87
CA CYS A 142 13.98 -24.56 -7.39
C CYS A 142 12.71 -23.84 -6.92
N LEU A 143 12.61 -23.47 -5.64
CA LEU A 143 11.34 -22.98 -5.09
C LEU A 143 11.02 -21.54 -5.49
N LYS A 144 11.99 -20.62 -5.32
CA LYS A 144 11.79 -19.21 -5.67
C LYS A 144 11.57 -19.02 -7.16
N PHE A 145 12.41 -19.68 -7.98
CA PHE A 145 12.25 -19.69 -9.43
C PHE A 145 10.91 -20.29 -9.87
N SER A 146 10.54 -21.48 -9.35
CA SER A 146 9.25 -22.10 -9.70
C SER A 146 8.07 -21.25 -9.27
N PHE A 147 8.17 -20.55 -8.13
CA PHE A 147 7.15 -19.64 -7.66
C PHE A 147 6.96 -18.46 -8.63
N TYR A 148 8.04 -17.74 -8.98
CA TYR A 148 7.94 -16.62 -9.92
C TYR A 148 7.55 -17.06 -11.33
N LEU A 149 7.99 -18.23 -11.77
CA LEU A 149 7.58 -18.78 -13.07
C LEU A 149 6.09 -19.12 -13.08
N SER A 150 5.59 -19.78 -12.03
CA SER A 150 4.15 -20.07 -11.87
C SER A 150 3.32 -18.80 -11.79
N LEU A 151 3.79 -17.80 -11.02
CA LEU A 151 3.15 -16.50 -10.91
C LEU A 151 3.08 -15.78 -12.26
N LEU A 152 4.17 -15.79 -13.02
CA LEU A 152 4.24 -15.20 -14.36
C LEU A 152 3.24 -15.88 -15.32
N CYS A 153 3.21 -17.22 -15.34
CA CYS A 153 2.26 -18.00 -16.13
C CYS A 153 0.80 -17.69 -15.75
N LEU A 154 0.50 -17.64 -14.44
CA LEU A 154 -0.83 -17.31 -13.93
C LEU A 154 -1.25 -15.90 -14.37
N VAL A 155 -0.36 -14.92 -14.28
CA VAL A 155 -0.65 -13.55 -14.68
C VAL A 155 -0.91 -13.45 -16.17
N PHE A 156 -0.09 -14.07 -17.04
CA PHE A 156 -0.36 -14.09 -18.47
C PHE A 156 -1.67 -14.80 -18.81
N PHE A 157 -2.00 -15.89 -18.11
CA PHE A 157 -3.28 -16.58 -18.27
C PHE A 157 -4.46 -15.67 -17.91
N LEU A 158 -4.41 -15.00 -16.76
CA LEU A 158 -5.46 -14.08 -16.31
C LEU A 158 -5.58 -12.85 -17.22
N LEU A 159 -4.45 -12.33 -17.70
CA LEU A 159 -4.40 -11.23 -18.67
C LEU A 159 -5.04 -11.64 -20.00
N GLY A 160 -4.75 -12.85 -20.49
CA GLY A 160 -5.37 -13.42 -21.69
C GLY A 160 -6.88 -13.62 -21.55
N LYS A 161 -7.35 -13.92 -20.33
CA LYS A 161 -8.78 -13.96 -19.98
C LYS A 161 -9.42 -12.59 -19.78
N LYS A 162 -8.65 -11.49 -19.91
CA LYS A 162 -9.10 -10.11 -19.69
C LYS A 162 -9.73 -9.89 -18.30
N TYR A 163 -9.29 -10.65 -17.31
CA TYR A 163 -9.82 -10.53 -15.95
C TYR A 163 -9.46 -9.17 -15.35
N GLN A 164 -10.40 -8.47 -14.72
CA GLN A 164 -10.20 -7.13 -14.17
C GLN A 164 -9.57 -7.19 -12.77
N ALA A 165 -8.30 -7.59 -12.68
CA ALA A 165 -7.60 -7.72 -11.40
C ALA A 165 -7.58 -6.41 -10.59
N THR A 166 -7.49 -5.25 -11.25
CA THR A 166 -7.43 -3.97 -10.55
C THR A 166 -8.69 -3.68 -9.76
N GLU A 167 -9.88 -4.01 -10.30
CA GLU A 167 -11.15 -3.83 -9.59
C GLU A 167 -11.24 -4.71 -8.34
N GLN A 168 -10.70 -5.93 -8.41
CA GLN A 168 -10.68 -6.84 -7.25
C GLN A 168 -9.70 -6.37 -6.19
N MET A 169 -8.55 -5.83 -6.61
CA MET A 169 -7.58 -5.25 -5.69
C MET A 169 -8.12 -4.00 -5.00
N THR A 170 -8.85 -3.12 -5.69
CA THR A 170 -9.44 -1.94 -5.06
C THR A 170 -10.50 -2.34 -4.02
N LYS A 171 -11.32 -3.35 -4.31
CA LYS A 171 -12.25 -3.93 -3.31
C LYS A 171 -11.52 -4.51 -2.11
N LEU A 172 -10.43 -5.25 -2.35
CA LEU A 172 -9.62 -5.82 -1.28
C LEU A 172 -8.96 -4.72 -0.42
N LEU A 173 -8.44 -3.66 -1.04
CA LEU A 173 -7.90 -2.49 -0.36
C LEU A 173 -8.98 -1.78 0.48
N ALA A 174 -10.19 -1.63 -0.05
CA ALA A 174 -11.32 -1.07 0.71
C ALA A 174 -11.58 -1.88 1.99
N ILE A 175 -11.59 -3.21 1.90
CA ILE A 175 -11.77 -4.11 3.05
C ILE A 175 -10.63 -3.96 4.05
N VAL A 176 -9.37 -3.92 3.59
CA VAL A 176 -8.20 -3.74 4.46
C VAL A 176 -8.29 -2.42 5.22
N PHE A 177 -8.61 -1.32 4.53
CA PHE A 177 -8.77 -0.03 5.18
C PHE A 177 -9.97 0.02 6.14
N ALA A 178 -11.07 -0.67 5.83
CA ALA A 178 -12.21 -0.80 6.74
C ALA A 178 -11.83 -1.57 8.02
N ILE A 179 -11.05 -2.64 7.92
CA ILE A 179 -10.52 -3.37 9.08
C ILE A 179 -9.62 -2.46 9.91
N CYS A 180 -8.70 -1.71 9.28
CA CYS A 180 -7.87 -0.74 9.98
C CYS A 180 -8.72 0.31 10.71
N PHE A 181 -9.76 0.85 10.06
CA PHE A 181 -10.71 1.76 10.69
C PHE A 181 -11.31 1.17 11.96
N VAL A 182 -11.83 -0.06 11.91
CA VAL A 182 -12.43 -0.72 13.08
C VAL A 182 -11.42 -0.87 14.22
N ILE A 183 -10.18 -1.28 13.92
CA ILE A 183 -9.12 -1.45 14.93
C ILE A 183 -8.84 -0.13 15.66
N TYR A 184 -8.64 0.96 14.92
CA TYR A 184 -8.37 2.28 15.51
C TYR A 184 -9.60 2.83 16.25
N PHE A 185 -10.80 2.61 15.72
CA PHE A 185 -12.04 3.05 16.35
C PHE A 185 -12.31 2.34 17.69
N VAL A 186 -12.08 1.02 17.76
CA VAL A 186 -12.19 0.26 19.00
C VAL A 186 -11.24 0.80 20.07
N ARG A 187 -9.99 1.15 19.72
CA ARG A 187 -9.04 1.77 20.67
C ARG A 187 -9.56 3.10 21.23
N VAL A 188 -10.22 3.91 20.40
CA VAL A 188 -10.85 5.16 20.83
C VAL A 188 -11.99 4.89 21.81
N ILE A 189 -12.88 3.94 21.51
CA ILE A 189 -14.00 3.56 22.41
C ILE A 189 -13.45 3.08 23.76
N LEU A 190 -12.48 2.16 23.76
CA LEU A 190 -11.89 1.61 24.99
C LEU A 190 -11.29 2.71 25.88
N TYR A 191 -10.66 3.73 25.28
CA TYR A 191 -10.16 4.87 26.04
C TYR A 191 -11.28 5.62 26.76
N PHE A 192 -12.36 5.96 26.06
CA PHE A 192 -13.47 6.72 26.65
C PHE A 192 -14.20 5.92 27.74
N THR A 193 -14.39 4.61 27.54
CA THR A 193 -14.99 3.73 28.56
C THR A 193 -14.12 3.65 29.81
N ASN A 194 -12.81 3.46 29.66
CA ASN A 194 -11.88 3.41 30.80
C ASN A 194 -11.76 4.75 31.53
N LYS A 195 -11.83 5.87 30.81
CA LYS A 195 -11.84 7.21 31.41
C LYS A 195 -13.12 7.44 32.22
N LYS A 196 -14.28 7.00 31.70
CA LYS A 196 -15.55 7.08 32.42
C LYS A 196 -15.47 6.31 33.74
N ASN A 197 -15.01 5.06 33.71
CA ASN A 197 -14.90 4.21 34.90
C ASN A 197 -13.96 4.77 35.98
N LYS A 198 -12.82 5.36 35.60
CA LYS A 198 -11.91 6.03 36.56
C LYS A 198 -12.53 7.25 37.24
N ASN A 199 -13.36 8.00 36.52
CA ASN A 199 -14.04 9.16 37.09
C ASN A 199 -15.19 8.77 38.03
N THR A 200 -15.76 7.56 37.86
CA THR A 200 -16.80 7.05 38.76
C THR A 200 -16.21 6.53 40.08
N THR A 201 -15.05 5.87 40.06
CA THR A 201 -14.39 5.35 41.28
C THR A 201 -13.75 6.43 42.16
N LEU A 202 -13.38 7.58 41.59
CA LEU A 202 -12.85 8.73 42.36
C LEU A 202 -13.94 9.59 43.01
N LYS A 203 -15.22 9.31 42.73
CA LYS A 203 -16.38 10.01 43.32
C LYS A 203 -17.02 9.24 44.48
N ILE A 204 -16.48 8.08 44.84
CA ILE A 204 -16.89 7.25 45.98
C ILE A 204 -15.81 7.40 47.05
#